data_AF-A0A7S9REC5-F1
#
_entry.id   AF-A0A7S9REC5-F1
#
_cell.length_a   1.000
_cell.length_b   1.000
_cell.length_c   1.000
_cell.angle_alpha   90.00
_cell.angle_beta   90.00
_cell.angle_gamma   90.00
#
_symmetry.space_group_name_H-M   'P 1'
#
loop_
_entity.id
_entity.type
_entity.pdbx_description
1 polymer ?
#
loop_
_entity_poly.entity_id
_entity_poly.type
_entity_poly.pdbx_seq_one_letter_code
_entity_poly.pdbx_strand_id
1 'polypeptide(L)' 'MKTLAQLIYDKTRWTLKAYCEMRGIAYYALSGGYVSKANAKILENDGIDWRSASNAKVGDGTCAGSIYLNKNKAS' A
#
# COMPACT_ATOMS: atom_id res chain seq x y z
N MET A 1 -14.43 -1.25 0.23
CA MET A 1 -13.01 -1.67 0.09
C MET A 1 -12.23 -1.32 1.34
N LYS A 2 -11.24 -2.13 1.70
CA LYS A 2 -10.34 -1.87 2.83
C LYS A 2 -9.20 -0.94 2.40
N THR A 3 -8.68 -0.15 3.33
CA THR A 3 -7.46 0.64 3.09
C THR A 3 -6.23 -0.29 3.09
N LEU A 4 -5.11 0.20 2.56
CA LEU A 4 -3.85 -0.57 2.57
C LEU A 4 -3.44 -0.98 3.99
N ALA A 5 -3.61 -0.08 4.97
CA ALA A 5 -3.32 -0.35 6.37
C ALA A 5 -4.21 -1.47 6.94
N GLN A 6 -5.50 -1.49 6.58
CA GLN A 6 -6.42 -2.55 6.99
C GLN A 6 -6.05 -3.90 6.36
N LEU A 7 -5.67 -3.92 5.08
CA LEU A 7 -5.22 -5.15 4.41
C LEU A 7 -3.95 -5.72 5.05
N ILE A 8 -2.98 -4.87 5.39
CA ILE A 8 -1.77 -5.26 6.12
C ILE A 8 -2.14 -5.87 7.47
N TYR A 9 -3.00 -5.18 8.23
CA TYR A 9 -3.42 -5.66 9.55
C TYR A 9 -4.17 -6.99 9.47
N ASP A 10 -5.06 -7.17 8.49
CA ASP A 10 -5.80 -8.41 8.34
C ASP A 10 -4.90 -9.59 7.98
N LYS A 11 -3.86 -9.36 7.17
CA LYS A 11 -2.93 -10.40 6.73
C LYS A 11 -1.88 -10.76 7.78
N THR A 12 -1.36 -9.75 8.49
CA THR A 12 -0.17 -9.90 9.36
C THR A 12 -0.48 -9.74 10.85
N ARG A 13 -1.63 -9.17 11.21
CA ARG A 13 -1.98 -8.72 12.57
C ARG A 13 -1.07 -7.63 13.14
N TRP A 14 -0.29 -6.98 12.28
CA TRP A 14 0.56 -5.86 12.66
C TRP A 14 -0.06 -4.53 12.23
N THR A 15 0.14 -3.51 13.07
CA THR A 15 -0.18 -2.14 12.66
C THR A 15 0.71 -1.73 11.49
N LEU A 16 0.25 -0.77 10.67
CA LEU A 16 1.05 -0.28 9.54
C LEU A 16 2.45 0.17 9.98
N LYS A 17 2.55 0.87 11.13
CA LYS A 17 3.83 1.33 11.66
C LYS A 17 4.76 0.16 11.99
N ALA A 18 4.27 -0.82 12.74
CA ALA A 18 5.06 -1.99 13.11
C ALA A 18 5.50 -2.79 11.86
N TYR A 19 4.58 -3.02 10.92
CA TYR A 19 4.89 -3.68 9.65
C TYR A 19 6.01 -2.96 8.88
N CYS A 20 5.91 -1.64 8.76
CA CYS A 20 6.93 -0.83 8.11
C CYS A 20 8.29 -0.96 8.80
N GLU A 21 8.33 -0.88 10.15
CA GLU A 21 9.56 -1.05 10.93
C GLU A 21 10.19 -2.44 10.72
N MET A 22 9.38 -3.51 10.76
CA MET A 22 9.85 -4.89 10.54
C MET A 22 10.36 -5.15 9.12
N ARG A 23 9.84 -4.43 8.13
CA ARG A 23 10.22 -4.57 6.71
C ARG A 23 11.27 -3.55 6.27
N GLY A 24 11.75 -2.68 7.16
CA GLY A 24 12.69 -1.61 6.81
C GLY A 24 12.10 -0.56 5.87
N ILE A 25 10.78 -0.37 5.90
CA ILE A 25 10.04 0.60 5.10
C ILE A 25 9.80 1.85 5.96
N ALA A 26 10.00 3.04 5.38
CA ALA A 26 9.61 4.26 6.07
C ALA A 26 8.07 4.36 6.19
N TYR A 27 7.54 4.67 7.37
CA TYR A 27 6.09 4.70 7.63
C TYR A 27 5.30 5.53 6.60
N TYR A 28 5.81 6.71 6.25
CA TYR A 28 5.19 7.62 5.29
C TYR A 28 5.14 7.07 3.86
N ALA A 29 5.97 6.08 3.53
CA ALA A 29 6.01 5.48 2.21
C ALA A 29 4.72 4.72 1.88
N LEU A 30 4.01 4.19 2.89
CA LEU A 30 2.78 3.42 2.72
C LEU A 30 1.53 4.06 3.35
N SER A 31 1.69 4.99 4.31
CA SER A 31 0.56 5.60 5.04
C SER A 31 -0.44 6.30 4.12
N GLY A 32 0.03 6.91 3.04
CA GLY A 32 -0.79 7.56 2.03
C GLY A 32 -1.33 6.64 0.93
N GLY A 33 -1.11 5.32 1.05
CA GLY A 33 -1.49 4.32 0.04
C GLY A 33 -0.59 4.31 -1.21
N TYR A 34 0.51 5.09 -1.22
CA TYR A 34 1.49 5.04 -2.29
C TYR A 34 2.26 3.73 -2.23
N VAL A 35 2.37 3.02 -3.34
CA VAL A 35 3.13 1.78 -3.40
C VAL A 35 4.17 1.89 -4.50
N SER A 36 5.44 2.00 -4.10
CA SER A 36 6.59 1.96 -5.00
C SER A 36 6.78 0.54 -5.54
N LYS A 37 7.53 0.38 -6.64
CA LYS A 37 7.88 -0.95 -7.18
C LYS A 37 8.59 -1.84 -6.16
N ALA A 38 9.44 -1.26 -5.31
CA ALA A 38 10.15 -1.99 -4.27
C ALA A 38 9.19 -2.48 -3.17
N ASN A 39 8.32 -1.59 -2.68
CA ASN A 39 7.36 -1.94 -1.64
C ASN A 39 6.28 -2.91 -2.15
N ALA A 40 5.89 -2.82 -3.43
CA ALA A 40 4.97 -3.76 -4.07
C ALA A 40 5.48 -5.21 -3.95
N LYS A 41 6.77 -5.44 -4.23
CA LYS A 41 7.39 -6.77 -4.10
C LYS A 41 7.35 -7.30 -2.67
N ILE A 42 7.62 -6.43 -1.69
CA ILE A 42 7.57 -6.82 -0.27
C ILE A 42 6.14 -7.21 0.11
N LEU A 43 5.15 -6.39 -0.23
CA LEU A 43 3.73 -6.66 0.02
C LEU A 43 3.26 -7.95 -0.66
N GLU A 44 3.66 -8.18 -1.91
CA GLU A 44 3.33 -9.38 -2.68
C GLU A 44 3.97 -10.64 -2.08
N ASN A 45 5.25 -10.57 -1.69
CA ASN A 45 5.93 -11.68 -1.01
C ASN A 45 5.27 -12.03 0.34
N ASP A 46 4.72 -11.04 1.03
CA ASP A 46 3.97 -11.21 2.28
C ASP A 46 2.50 -11.63 2.05
N GLY A 47 2.09 -11.79 0.78
CA GLY A 47 0.75 -12.20 0.40
C GLY A 47 -0.33 -11.15 0.68
N ILE A 48 0.04 -9.87 0.66
CA ILE A 48 -0.85 -8.73 0.82
C ILE A 48 -1.31 -8.26 -0.56
N ASP A 49 -2.61 -8.37 -0.83
CA ASP A 49 -3.24 -7.87 -2.06
C ASP A 49 -3.40 -6.34 -2.03
N TRP A 50 -2.29 -5.61 -2.10
CA TRP A 50 -2.28 -4.16 -1.99
C TRP A 50 -3.05 -3.45 -3.13
N ARG A 51 -3.23 -4.11 -4.29
CA ARG A 51 -3.93 -3.54 -5.45
C ARG A 51 -5.43 -3.40 -5.21
N SER A 52 -6.03 -4.17 -4.29
CA SER A 52 -7.44 -4.01 -3.93
C SER A 52 -7.70 -2.92 -2.88
N ALA A 53 -6.64 -2.28 -2.36
CA ALA A 53 -6.79 -1.21 -1.39
C ALA A 53 -7.55 -0.02 -1.99
N SER A 54 -8.52 0.52 -1.25
CA SER A 54 -9.32 1.68 -1.68
C SER A 54 -8.47 2.92 -1.97
N ASN A 55 -7.33 3.06 -1.30
CA ASN A 55 -6.42 4.19 -1.40
C ASN A 55 -5.12 3.87 -2.16
N ALA A 56 -5.02 2.71 -2.81
CA ALA A 56 -3.81 2.35 -3.56
C ALA A 56 -3.52 3.35 -4.67
N LYS A 57 -2.28 3.85 -4.70
CA LYS A 57 -1.75 4.69 -5.76
C LYS A 57 -0.33 4.32 -6.14
N VAL A 58 0.00 4.49 -7.41
CA VAL A 58 1.35 4.25 -7.97
C VAL A 58 1.84 5.50 -8.66
N GLY A 59 3.15 5.63 -8.86
CA GLY A 59 3.71 6.72 -9.66
C GLY A 59 3.25 6.62 -11.12
N ASP A 60 2.95 7.76 -11.74
CA ASP A 60 2.49 7.83 -13.13
C ASP A 60 3.62 7.90 -14.17
N GLY A 61 4.88 7.91 -13.71
CA GLY A 61 6.06 8.07 -14.55
C GLY A 61 6.66 9.48 -14.50
N THR A 62 6.01 10.42 -13.81
CA THR A 62 6.52 11.78 -13.58
C THR A 62 7.00 11.99 -12.14
N CYS A 63 7.78 13.03 -11.88
CA CYS A 63 8.34 13.32 -10.55
C CYS A 63 7.29 13.74 -9.51
N ALA A 64 6.09 14.14 -9.93
CA ALA A 64 5.04 14.66 -9.05
C ALA A 64 3.71 13.91 -9.16
N GLY A 65 3.58 13.00 -10.13
CA GLY A 65 2.31 12.39 -10.47
C GLY A 65 2.06 11.04 -9.81
N SER A 66 0.78 10.78 -9.50
CA SER A 66 0.33 9.48 -9.01
C SER A 66 -1.05 9.12 -9.56
N ILE A 67 -1.23 7.84 -9.88
CA ILE A 67 -2.49 7.27 -10.37
C ILE A 67 -3.10 6.43 -9.25
N TYR A 68 -4.38 6.67 -8.96
CA TYR A 68 -5.17 5.83 -8.07
C TYR A 68 -5.69 4.61 -8.81
N LEU A 69 -5.51 3.42 -8.23
CA LEU A 69 -5.94 2.18 -8.87
C LEU A 69 -7.45 1.93 -8.73
N ASN A 70 -8.08 2.39 -7.65
CA ASN A 70 -9.47 2.08 -7.31
C ASN A 70 -10.39 3.31 -7.19
N LYS A 71 -10.02 4.45 -7.80
CA LYS A 71 -10.74 5.74 -7.67
C LYS A 71 -12.22 5.69 -8.08
N ASN A 72 -12.63 4.70 -8.87
CA ASN A 72 -13.97 4.61 -9.48
C ASN A 72 -14.84 3.48 -8.92
N LYS A 73 -14.39 2.72 -7.92
CA LYS A 73 -15.24 1.71 -7.26
C LYS A 73 -15.93 2.31 -6.03
N ALA A 74 -16.61 3.44 -6.23
CA ALA A 74 -17.73 3.82 -5.38
C ALA A 74 -18.94 3.07 -5.95
N SER A 75 -19.29 1.97 -5.30
CA SER A 75 -20.59 1.31 -5.50
C SER A 75 -21.69 2.19 -4.93
#